data_AF-A0A369LKN5-F1
#
_entry.id   AF-A0A369LKN5-F1
#
_cell.length_a   1.000
_cell.length_b   1.000
_cell.length_c   1.000
_cell.angle_alpha   90.00
_cell.angle_beta   90.00
_cell.angle_gamma   90.00
#
_symmetry.space_group_name_H-M   'P 1'
#
loop_
_entity.id
_entity.type
_entity.pdbx_description
1 polymer ?
#
loop_
_entity_poly.entity_id
_entity_poly.type
_entity_poly.pdbx_seq_one_letter_code
_entity_poly.pdbx_strand_id
1 'polypeptide(L)'
;MKGFRDALKRKWRSQEGDTLIETLTAILIAALGATALATMVIASVNMTATTERALHTVYQEESSVFENSSVVGGSATIKMSGISVSPSVNVYASDNGMFHRYEPQPNANGGQQ
;
A
#
# COMPACT_ATOMS: atom_id res chain seq x y z
N MET A 1 -0.53 -67.31 7.30
CA MET A 1 -0.90 -65.88 7.17
C MET A 1 -1.56 -65.25 8.42
N LYS A 2 -1.63 -65.90 9.60
CA LYS A 2 -2.22 -65.32 10.82
C LYS A 2 -1.30 -64.30 11.55
N GLY A 3 0.01 -64.52 11.56
CA GLY A 3 0.95 -63.70 12.34
C GLY A 3 1.15 -62.24 11.87
N PHE A 4 1.00 -61.96 10.56
CA PHE A 4 1.19 -60.60 10.04
C PHE A 4 0.09 -59.63 10.50
N ARG A 5 -1.15 -60.10 10.55
CA ARG A 5 -2.30 -59.32 11.05
C ARG A 5 -2.17 -59.04 12.56
N ASP A 6 -1.64 -59.99 13.32
CA ASP A 6 -1.44 -59.82 14.75
C ASP A 6 -0.25 -58.91 15.07
N ALA A 7 0.79 -58.92 14.24
CA ALA A 7 1.90 -57.96 14.31
C ALA A 7 1.43 -56.53 13.97
N LEU A 8 0.59 -56.37 12.95
CA LEU A 8 0.00 -55.08 12.59
C LEU A 8 -0.90 -54.53 13.71
N LYS A 9 -1.76 -55.39 14.29
CA LYS A 9 -2.61 -55.01 15.43
C LYS A 9 -1.81 -54.60 16.64
N ARG A 10 -0.65 -55.24 16.90
CA ARG A 10 0.25 -54.90 18.01
C ARG A 10 0.93 -53.55 17.79
N LYS A 11 1.36 -53.28 16.55
CA LYS A 11 2.00 -52.01 16.17
C LYS A 11 1.02 -50.83 16.21
N TRP A 12 -0.24 -51.07 15.82
CA TRP A 12 -1.34 -50.11 15.93
C TRP A 12 -1.81 -49.85 17.37
N ARG A 13 -1.57 -50.79 18.30
CA ARG A 13 -1.87 -50.63 19.73
C ARG A 13 -0.67 -50.13 20.55
N SER A 14 0.46 -49.88 19.91
CA SER A 14 1.67 -49.38 20.58
C SER A 14 1.55 -47.87 20.80
N GLN A 15 1.79 -47.40 22.03
CA GLN A 15 1.81 -45.97 22.39
C GLN A 15 2.82 -45.15 21.57
N GLU A 16 3.84 -45.82 20.99
CA GLU A 16 4.78 -45.19 20.06
C GLU A 16 4.09 -44.65 18.78
N GLY A 17 2.96 -45.25 18.38
CA GLY A 17 2.15 -44.80 17.26
C GLY A 17 1.42 -43.47 17.52
N ASP A 18 0.92 -43.27 18.75
CA ASP A 18 0.28 -42.02 19.16
C ASP A 18 1.29 -40.87 19.20
N THR A 19 2.49 -41.10 19.73
CA THR A 19 3.55 -40.08 19.73
C THR A 19 4.05 -39.72 18.33
N LEU A 20 4.10 -40.68 17.40
CA LEU A 20 4.55 -40.41 16.03
C LEU A 20 3.51 -39.59 15.25
N ILE A 21 2.22 -39.91 15.41
CA ILE A 21 1.13 -39.14 14.80
C ILE A 21 1.08 -37.73 15.38
N GLU A 22 1.22 -37.58 16.70
CA GLU A 22 1.26 -36.28 17.37
C GLU A 22 2.42 -35.42 16.85
N THR A 23 3.61 -36.00 16.74
CA THR A 23 4.79 -35.30 16.20
C THR A 23 4.59 -34.90 14.73
N LEU A 24 4.02 -35.79 13.92
CA LEU A 24 3.70 -35.48 12.52
C LEU A 24 2.69 -34.33 12.41
N THR A 25 1.70 -34.33 13.30
CA THR A 25 0.66 -33.30 13.34
C THR A 25 1.25 -31.95 13.77
N ALA A 26 2.15 -31.95 14.76
CA ALA A 26 2.88 -30.76 15.17
C ALA A 26 3.77 -30.20 14.05
N ILE A 27 4.45 -31.07 13.29
CA ILE A 27 5.26 -30.65 12.13
C ILE A 27 4.37 -30.08 11.02
N LEU A 28 3.21 -30.68 10.76
CA LEU A 28 2.25 -30.16 9.77
C LEU A 28 1.72 -28.78 10.17
N ILE A 29 1.34 -28.60 11.44
CA ILE A 29 0.88 -27.30 11.96
C ILE A 29 2.00 -26.27 11.89
N ALA A 30 3.23 -26.65 12.26
CA ALA A 30 4.39 -25.77 12.17
C ALA A 30 4.70 -25.38 10.71
N ALA A 31 4.61 -26.32 9.77
CA ALA A 31 4.80 -26.05 8.35
C ALA A 31 3.72 -25.09 7.81
N LEU A 32 2.45 -25.29 8.19
CA LEU A 32 1.36 -24.38 7.83
C LEU A 32 1.59 -22.98 8.40
N GLY A 33 1.98 -22.86 9.67
CA GLY A 33 2.33 -21.58 10.30
C GLY A 33 3.51 -20.88 9.60
N ALA A 34 4.56 -21.63 9.27
CA ALA A 34 5.71 -21.12 8.53
C ALA A 34 5.32 -20.63 7.13
N THR A 35 4.45 -21.35 6.42
CA THR A 35 3.97 -20.92 5.10
C THR A 35 3.12 -19.65 5.19
N ALA A 36 2.23 -19.54 6.19
CA ALA A 36 1.44 -18.32 6.39
C ALA A 36 2.34 -17.11 6.69
N LEU A 37 3.36 -17.28 7.54
CA LEU A 37 4.35 -16.25 7.82
C LEU A 37 5.12 -15.86 6.55
N ALA A 38 5.59 -16.83 5.76
CA ALA A 38 6.29 -16.56 4.51
C ALA A 38 5.42 -15.80 3.50
N THR A 39 4.15 -16.17 3.34
CA THR A 39 3.21 -15.45 2.49
C THR A 39 3.01 -14.01 2.97
N MET A 40 2.87 -13.81 4.28
CA MET A 40 2.70 -12.47 4.86
C MET A 40 3.93 -11.58 4.66
N VAL A 41 5.13 -12.15 4.82
CA VAL A 41 6.39 -11.43 4.57
C VAL A 41 6.50 -11.02 3.09
N ILE A 42 6.23 -11.94 2.17
CA ILE A 42 6.28 -11.65 0.73
C ILE A 42 5.23 -10.60 0.35
N ALA A 43 4.01 -10.72 0.87
CA ALA A 43 2.96 -9.73 0.67
C ALA A 43 3.35 -8.35 1.19
N SER A 44 3.94 -8.27 2.39
CA SER A 44 4.42 -7.03 2.99
C SER A 44 5.52 -6.37 2.15
N VAL A 45 6.48 -7.14 1.65
CA VAL A 45 7.55 -6.62 0.78
C VAL A 45 6.98 -6.09 -0.52
N ASN A 46 6.08 -6.84 -1.16
CA ASN A 46 5.45 -6.42 -2.41
C ASN A 46 4.58 -5.17 -2.23
N MET A 47 3.81 -5.09 -1.13
CA MET A 47 3.04 -3.91 -0.78
C MET A 47 3.95 -2.70 -0.55
N THR A 48 5.03 -2.87 0.23
CA THR A 48 5.99 -1.80 0.51
C THR A 48 6.62 -1.27 -0.78
N ALA A 49 7.12 -2.16 -1.65
CA ALA A 49 7.73 -1.76 -2.93
C ALA A 49 6.72 -1.06 -3.87
N THR A 50 5.45 -1.48 -3.84
CA THR A 50 4.39 -0.83 -4.63
C THR A 50 4.07 0.56 -4.07
N THR A 51 3.95 0.69 -2.76
CA THR A 51 3.70 1.96 -2.08
C THR A 51 4.84 2.94 -2.27
N GLU A 52 6.10 2.50 -2.15
CA GLU A 52 7.27 3.34 -2.40
C GLU A 52 7.29 3.89 -3.82
N ARG A 53 6.98 3.06 -4.82
CA ARG A 53 6.87 3.53 -6.22
C ARG A 53 5.74 4.53 -6.40
N ALA A 54 4.57 4.26 -5.84
CA ALA A 54 3.43 5.17 -5.92
C ALA A 54 3.73 6.52 -5.26
N LEU A 55 4.35 6.51 -4.07
CA LEU A 55 4.78 7.72 -3.37
C LEU A 55 5.86 8.48 -4.15
N HIS A 56 6.84 7.77 -4.73
CA HIS A 56 7.87 8.40 -5.53
C HIS A 56 7.28 9.13 -6.75
N THR A 57 6.33 8.50 -7.46
CA THR A 57 5.59 9.18 -8.53
C THR A 57 4.87 10.42 -8.01
N VAL A 58 4.19 10.31 -6.86
CA VAL A 58 3.51 11.45 -6.24
C VAL A 58 4.49 12.60 -5.93
N TYR A 59 5.65 12.32 -5.33
CA TYR A 59 6.65 13.35 -5.03
C TYR A 59 7.27 13.97 -6.26
N GLN A 60 7.51 13.19 -7.32
CA GLN A 60 7.98 13.73 -8.59
C GLN A 60 6.96 14.71 -9.20
N GLU A 61 5.68 14.39 -9.09
CA GLU A 61 4.61 15.24 -9.62
C GLU A 61 4.40 16.49 -8.75
N GLU A 62 4.54 16.39 -7.44
CA GLU A 62 4.54 17.57 -6.56
C GLU A 62 5.72 18.51 -6.89
N SER A 63 6.92 17.94 -7.08
CA SER A 63 8.11 18.69 -7.49
C SER A 63 7.93 19.33 -8.86
N SER A 64 7.30 18.63 -9.81
CA SER A 64 7.10 19.16 -11.15
C SER A 64 6.20 20.40 -11.14
N VAL A 65 5.16 20.45 -10.30
CA VAL A 65 4.32 21.66 -10.14
C VAL A 65 5.12 22.82 -9.57
N PHE A 66 6.01 22.54 -8.64
CA PHE A 66 6.83 23.58 -8.02
C PHE A 66 7.82 24.19 -9.02
N GLU A 67 8.42 23.36 -9.88
CA GLU A 67 9.32 23.84 -10.94
C GLU A 67 8.56 24.40 -12.15
N ASN A 68 7.28 24.05 -12.31
CA ASN A 68 6.47 24.50 -13.44
C ASN A 68 6.30 26.03 -13.41
N SER A 69 6.75 26.67 -14.49
CA SER A 69 6.62 28.12 -14.69
C SER A 69 5.45 28.49 -15.60
N SER A 70 4.75 27.50 -16.17
CA SER A 70 3.63 27.71 -17.09
C SER A 70 2.30 27.82 -16.34
N VAL A 71 1.66 28.97 -16.47
CA VAL A 71 0.33 29.22 -15.92
C VAL A 71 -0.73 28.55 -16.80
N VAL A 72 -1.53 27.67 -16.21
CA VAL A 72 -2.62 26.94 -16.89
C VAL A 72 -4.01 27.54 -16.65
N GLY A 73 -4.12 28.54 -15.75
CA GLY A 73 -5.39 29.18 -15.41
C GLY A 73 -5.23 30.47 -14.60
N GLY A 74 -6.31 31.26 -14.54
CA GLY A 74 -6.31 32.63 -13.99
C GLY A 74 -7.30 32.88 -12.84
N SER A 75 -8.03 31.87 -12.37
CA SER A 75 -8.97 32.02 -11.26
C SER A 75 -9.13 30.74 -10.47
N ALA A 76 -9.33 30.87 -9.16
CA ALA A 76 -9.71 29.77 -8.27
C ALA A 76 -11.10 30.05 -7.71
N THR A 77 -11.88 29.01 -7.38
CA THR A 77 -13.18 29.19 -6.71
C THR A 77 -13.10 28.63 -5.31
N ILE A 78 -13.27 29.50 -4.31
CA ILE A 78 -13.32 29.15 -2.90
C ILE A 78 -14.78 29.12 -2.49
N LYS A 79 -15.28 27.95 -2.07
CA LYS A 79 -16.65 27.78 -1.57
C LYS A 79 -16.61 27.48 -0.08
N MET A 80 -17.26 28.31 0.73
CA MET A 80 -17.39 28.08 2.18
C MET A 80 -18.79 28.48 2.66
N SER A 81 -19.52 27.53 3.25
CA SER A 81 -20.83 27.75 3.89
C SER A 81 -21.81 28.62 3.07
N GLY A 82 -21.99 28.28 1.79
CA GLY A 82 -22.93 29.00 0.90
C GLY A 82 -22.40 30.27 0.26
N ILE A 83 -21.20 30.72 0.62
CA ILE A 83 -20.50 31.84 -0.03
C ILE A 83 -19.50 31.28 -1.04
N SER A 84 -19.49 31.86 -2.25
CA SER A 84 -18.50 31.55 -3.30
C SER A 84 -17.72 32.81 -3.65
N VAL A 85 -16.39 32.73 -3.60
CA VAL A 85 -15.48 33.82 -3.96
C VAL A 85 -14.51 33.31 -5.04
N SER A 86 -14.27 34.12 -6.07
CA SER A 86 -13.41 33.76 -7.20
C SER A 86 -12.27 34.77 -7.40
N PRO A 87 -11.18 34.68 -6.62
CA PRO A 87 -10.02 35.56 -6.81
C PRO A 87 -9.25 35.24 -8.10
N SER A 88 -8.61 36.27 -8.67
CA SER A 88 -7.64 36.14 -9.75
C SER A 88 -6.31 35.64 -9.22
N VAL A 89 -5.86 34.49 -9.73
CA VAL A 89 -4.64 33.79 -9.27
C VAL A 89 -3.99 33.11 -10.47
N ASN A 90 -2.66 33.00 -10.44
CA ASN A 90 -1.95 32.13 -11.37
C ASN A 90 -2.08 30.69 -10.87
N VAL A 91 -2.61 29.81 -11.73
CA VAL A 91 -2.71 28.38 -11.45
C VAL A 91 -1.61 27.65 -12.21
N TYR A 92 -0.80 26.89 -11.48
CA TYR A 92 0.16 25.93 -12.03
C TYR A 92 -0.37 24.53 -11.79
N ALA A 93 -0.15 23.60 -12.72
CA ALA A 93 -0.55 22.21 -12.58
C ALA A 93 0.63 21.28 -12.88
N SER A 94 0.62 20.10 -12.29
CA SER A 94 1.50 19.00 -12.72
C SER A 94 1.06 18.52 -14.09
N ASP A 95 1.97 17.88 -14.82
CA ASP A 95 1.72 17.30 -16.14
C ASP A 95 0.51 16.35 -16.15
N ASN A 96 0.23 15.66 -15.04
CA ASN A 96 -0.89 14.75 -14.91
C ASN A 96 -2.15 15.39 -14.26
N GLY A 97 -2.07 16.66 -13.86
CA GLY A 97 -3.17 17.41 -13.24
C GLY A 97 -3.52 17.03 -11.80
N MET A 98 -2.73 16.17 -11.13
CA MET A 98 -3.00 15.75 -9.74
C MET A 98 -2.70 16.85 -8.72
N PHE A 99 -1.75 17.71 -9.03
CA PHE A 99 -1.31 18.79 -8.14
C PHE A 99 -1.56 20.14 -8.79
N HIS A 100 -2.01 21.09 -7.97
CA HIS A 100 -2.20 22.48 -8.35
C HIS A 100 -1.52 23.39 -7.35
N ARG A 101 -0.72 24.34 -7.84
CA ARG A 101 -0.19 25.46 -7.07
C ARG A 101 -0.89 26.73 -7.48
N TYR A 102 -1.30 27.51 -6.50
CA TYR A 102 -1.96 28.80 -6.71
C TYR A 102 -1.06 29.91 -6.20
N GLU A 103 -0.76 30.88 -7.04
CA GLU A 103 -0.02 32.07 -6.65
C GLU A 103 -0.89 33.31 -6.89
N PRO A 104 -0.85 34.33 -6.01
CA PRO A 104 -1.53 35.59 -6.26
C PRO A 104 -1.08 36.18 -7.60
N GLN A 105 -2.04 36.57 -8.44
CA GLN A 105 -1.67 37.27 -9.66
C GLN A 105 -1.24 38.70 -9.26
N PRO A 106 -0.03 39.16 -9.65
CA PRO A 106 0.38 40.52 -9.34
C PRO A 106 -0.61 41.49 -9.99
N ASN A 107 -1.24 42.34 -9.19
CA ASN A 107 -2.12 43.40 -9.69
C ASN A 107 -1.35 44.23 -10.73
N ALA A 108 -1.99 44.60 -11.84
CA ALA A 108 -1.41 45.50 -12.85
C ALA A 108 -0.92 46.86 -12.28
N ASN A 109 -1.26 47.15 -11.02
CA ASN A 109 -0.91 48.37 -10.28
C ASN A 109 0.08 48.15 -9.11
N GLY A 110 0.80 47.02 -9.03
CA GLY A 110 1.95 46.86 -8.12
C GLY A 110 1.67 46.87 -6.60
N GLY A 111 0.40 46.87 -6.18
CA GLY A 111 0.02 46.81 -4.76
C GLY A 111 -0.07 45.37 -4.26
N GLN A 112 0.79 45.01 -3.31
CA GLN A 112 0.61 43.83 -2.47
C GLN A 112 -0.66 44.02 -1.63
N GLN A 113 -1.58 43.05 -1.70
CA GLN A 113 -2.70 42.94 -0.76
C GLN A 113 -2.31 42.03 0.39
#